data_AF-A0A8T3Y9W4-F1
#
_entry.id   AF-A0A8T3Y9W4-F1
#
_cell.length_a   1.000
_cell.length_b   1.000
_cell.length_c   1.000
_cell.angle_alpha   90.00
_cell.angle_beta   90.00
_cell.angle_gamma   90.00
#
_symmetry.space_group_name_H-M   'P 1'
#
loop_
_entity.id
_entity.type
_entity.pdbx_description
1 polymer ?
#
loop_
_entity_poly.entity_id
_entity_poly.type
_entity_poly.pdbx_seq_one_letter_code
_entity_poly.pdbx_strand_id
1 'polypeptide(L)'
;MAITKEAKIRDFLMKNPSLSRILVENGITAALINKNILNSLEETARSLGLENQLDKIVNELNQKLEEKAELKNKPKPGKILTITPLAAERIKSIMASKGMSDYSLKFGIVSAGCATYVYDMDFEKKPTNDEIVIEESGLKVIIAKKSLPLIEGCRIDYIESSRGFKIENPNTKSGN
;
A
#
# COMPACT_ATOMS: atom_id res chain seq x y z
N MET A 1 2.28 -2.81 14.17
CA MET A 1 2.43 -2.70 15.63
C MET A 1 1.38 -1.72 16.10
N ALA A 2 0.48 -2.15 16.98
CA ALA A 2 -0.57 -1.30 17.53
C ALA A 2 0.03 -0.26 18.50
N ILE A 3 -0.56 0.92 18.53
CA ILE A 3 -0.30 1.96 19.53
C ILE A 3 -1.12 1.62 20.77
N THR A 4 -0.47 1.57 21.93
CA THR A 4 -1.10 1.37 23.24
C THR A 4 -1.12 2.67 24.02
N LYS A 5 -1.81 2.69 25.17
CA LYS A 5 -1.92 3.87 26.05
C LYS A 5 -0.57 4.30 26.62
N GLU A 6 0.32 3.33 26.82
CA GLU A 6 1.67 3.48 27.36
C GLU A 6 2.68 3.93 26.29
N ALA A 7 2.28 3.95 25.00
CA ALA A 7 3.15 4.35 23.92
C ALA A 7 3.54 5.83 24.05
N LYS A 8 4.83 6.12 23.91
CA LYS A 8 5.34 7.50 23.91
C LYS A 8 4.92 8.23 22.64
N ILE A 9 4.52 9.48 22.78
CA ILE A 9 4.10 10.33 21.66
C ILE A 9 5.19 10.39 20.59
N ARG A 10 6.47 10.55 20.99
CA ARG A 10 7.62 10.52 20.09
C ARG A 10 7.68 9.27 19.22
N ASP A 11 7.47 8.09 19.79
CA ASP A 11 7.82 6.83 19.13
C ASP A 11 6.90 6.54 17.94
N PHE A 12 5.59 6.79 18.09
CA PHE A 12 4.65 6.58 17.00
C PHE A 12 4.62 7.76 16.02
N LEU A 13 4.86 9.00 16.46
CA LEU A 13 4.94 10.16 15.56
C LEU A 13 6.20 10.13 14.69
N MET A 14 7.34 9.65 15.19
CA MET A 14 8.54 9.45 14.36
C MET A 14 8.30 8.45 13.23
N LYS A 15 7.54 7.38 13.49
CA LYS A 15 7.19 6.36 12.48
C LYS A 15 6.08 6.85 11.54
N ASN A 16 5.17 7.68 12.05
CA ASN A 16 4.04 8.17 11.28
C ASN A 16 3.62 9.60 11.71
N PRO A 17 4.27 10.64 11.17
CA PRO A 17 4.01 12.02 11.57
C PRO A 17 2.57 12.49 11.37
N SER A 18 1.83 11.90 10.43
CA SER A 18 0.43 12.26 10.15
C SER A 18 -0.53 11.92 11.29
N LEU A 19 -0.12 11.06 12.23
CA LEU A 19 -0.93 10.74 13.42
C LEU A 19 -1.08 11.92 14.38
N SER A 20 -0.22 12.94 14.28
CA SER A 20 -0.34 14.18 15.05
C SER A 20 -1.69 14.87 14.83
N ARG A 21 -2.29 14.70 13.64
CA ARG A 21 -3.61 15.26 13.33
C ARG A 21 -4.72 14.71 14.23
N ILE A 22 -4.70 13.40 14.49
CA ILE A 22 -5.67 12.73 15.37
C ILE A 22 -5.56 13.27 16.80
N LEU A 23 -4.33 13.49 17.27
CA LEU A 23 -4.09 14.11 18.59
C LEU A 23 -4.66 15.53 18.66
N VAL A 24 -4.44 16.34 17.63
CA VAL A 24 -4.97 17.71 17.56
C VAL A 24 -6.50 17.74 17.51
N GLU A 25 -7.12 16.87 16.71
CA GLU A 25 -8.58 16.74 16.57
C GLU A 25 -9.25 16.29 17.88
N ASN A 26 -8.51 15.62 18.76
CA ASN A 26 -8.96 15.23 20.09
C ASN A 26 -8.43 16.15 21.22
N GLY A 27 -8.01 17.39 20.88
CA GLY A 27 -7.70 18.44 21.86
C GLY A 27 -6.25 18.48 22.35
N ILE A 28 -5.38 17.56 21.92
CA ILE A 28 -3.94 17.61 22.21
C ILE A 28 -3.28 18.45 21.11
N THR A 29 -3.31 19.78 21.28
CA THR A 29 -2.77 20.74 20.31
C THR A 29 -1.29 20.50 20.01
N ALA A 30 -0.79 20.99 18.88
CA ALA A 30 0.62 20.83 18.50
C ALA A 30 1.62 21.32 19.56
N ALA A 31 1.28 22.39 20.29
CA ALA A 31 2.07 22.88 21.41
C ALA A 31 2.12 21.87 22.58
N LEU A 32 0.98 21.24 22.89
CA LEU A 32 0.86 20.21 23.93
C LEU A 32 1.55 18.91 23.52
N ILE A 33 1.50 18.53 22.24
CA ILE A 33 2.26 17.40 21.68
C ILE A 33 3.76 17.62 21.93
N ASN A 34 4.28 18.80 21.58
CA ASN A 34 5.69 19.12 21.77
C ASN A 34 6.09 19.15 23.24
N LYS A 35 5.22 19.71 24.11
CA LYS A 35 5.46 19.76 25.56
C LYS A 35 5.51 18.37 26.21
N ASN A 36 4.73 17.43 25.69
CA ASN A 36 4.60 16.07 26.24
C ASN A 36 5.22 15.00 25.32
N ILE A 37 6.13 15.38 24.42
CA ILE A 37 6.64 14.49 23.37
C ILE A 37 7.30 13.22 23.91
N LEU A 38 7.86 13.28 25.12
CA LEU A 38 8.53 12.15 25.79
C LEU A 38 7.60 11.33 26.69
N ASN A 39 6.40 11.84 26.98
CA ASN A 39 5.42 11.20 27.85
C ASN A 39 4.65 10.13 27.08
N SER A 40 4.03 9.21 27.81
CA SER A 40 3.04 8.30 27.25
C SER A 40 1.77 9.06 26.87
N LEU A 41 0.96 8.45 26.01
CA LEU A 41 -0.34 8.98 25.64
C LEU A 41 -1.27 9.08 26.86
N GLU A 42 -1.22 8.09 27.77
CA GLU A 42 -1.98 8.09 29.02
C GLU A 42 -1.57 9.22 29.96
N GLU A 43 -0.26 9.42 30.17
CA GLU A 43 0.26 10.50 31.02
C GLU A 43 -0.16 11.87 30.49
N THR A 44 -0.13 12.03 29.16
CA THR A 44 -0.57 13.25 28.49
C THR A 44 -2.07 13.46 28.64
N ALA A 45 -2.89 12.43 28.43
CA ALA A 45 -4.33 12.51 28.59
C ALA A 45 -4.72 12.87 30.04
N ARG A 46 -4.08 12.25 31.04
CA ARG A 46 -4.27 12.56 32.46
C ARG A 46 -3.90 14.00 32.79
N SER A 47 -2.76 14.48 32.29
CA SER A 47 -2.33 15.87 32.50
C SER A 47 -3.28 16.90 31.90
N LEU A 48 -4.13 16.50 30.94
CA LEU A 48 -5.04 17.39 30.21
C LEU A 48 -6.51 17.17 30.58
N GLY A 49 -6.83 16.24 31.49
CA GLY A 49 -8.20 15.87 31.84
C GLY A 49 -8.96 15.16 30.71
N LEU A 50 -8.24 14.46 29.83
CA LEU A 50 -8.77 13.77 28.66
C LEU A 50 -8.84 12.25 28.86
N GLU A 51 -8.80 11.74 30.10
CA GLU A 51 -8.78 10.28 30.35
C GLU A 51 -10.00 9.57 29.74
N ASN A 52 -11.17 10.20 29.78
CA ASN A 52 -12.41 9.66 29.21
C ASN A 52 -12.37 9.53 27.67
N GLN A 53 -11.45 10.21 27.00
CA GLN A 53 -11.29 10.17 25.54
C GLN A 53 -10.09 9.30 25.11
N LEU A 54 -9.28 8.80 26.06
CA LEU A 54 -8.05 8.08 25.76
C LEU A 54 -8.29 6.83 24.91
N ASP A 55 -9.31 6.03 25.24
CA ASP A 55 -9.67 4.84 24.46
C ASP A 55 -10.09 5.19 23.03
N LYS A 56 -10.87 6.27 22.86
CA LYS A 56 -11.24 6.79 21.55
C LYS A 56 -10.00 7.21 20.75
N ILE A 57 -9.08 7.96 21.35
CA ILE A 57 -7.85 8.42 20.69
C ILE A 57 -6.99 7.23 20.25
N VAL A 58 -6.79 6.24 21.13
CA VAL A 58 -6.04 5.02 20.80
C VAL A 58 -6.67 4.27 19.63
N ASN A 59 -8.00 4.13 19.64
CA ASN A 59 -8.73 3.48 18.56
C ASN A 59 -8.59 4.24 17.24
N GLU A 60 -8.74 5.57 17.22
CA GLU A 60 -8.57 6.38 16.01
C GLU A 60 -7.12 6.36 15.49
N LEU A 61 -6.12 6.36 16.37
CA LEU A 61 -4.71 6.23 16.00
C LEU A 61 -4.44 4.87 15.33
N ASN A 62 -4.96 3.79 15.90
CA ASN A 62 -4.81 2.44 15.36
C ASN A 62 -5.61 2.26 14.07
N GLN A 63 -6.84 2.76 14.01
CA GLN A 63 -7.63 2.83 12.79
C GLN A 63 -6.87 3.60 11.71
N LYS A 64 -6.19 4.70 12.04
CA LYS A 64 -5.40 5.45 11.04
C LYS A 64 -4.15 4.69 10.59
N LEU A 65 -3.54 3.91 11.47
CA LEU A 65 -2.44 3.00 11.12
C LEU A 65 -2.92 1.88 10.20
N GLU A 66 -4.10 1.31 10.49
CA GLU A 66 -4.76 0.31 9.68
C GLU A 66 -5.19 0.89 8.34
N GLU A 67 -5.85 2.05 8.29
CA GLU A 67 -6.17 2.78 7.06
C GLU A 67 -4.93 3.08 6.23
N LYS A 68 -3.79 3.44 6.84
CA LYS A 68 -2.53 3.66 6.10
C LYS A 68 -1.94 2.36 5.59
N ALA A 69 -2.08 1.25 6.33
CA ALA A 69 -1.72 -0.08 5.87
C ALA A 69 -2.69 -0.55 4.77
N GLU A 70 -3.98 -0.29 4.90
CA GLU A 70 -5.03 -0.55 3.92
C GLU A 70 -4.90 0.34 2.70
N LEU A 71 -4.45 1.58 2.78
CA LEU A 71 -4.16 2.45 1.63
C LEU A 71 -2.88 2.02 0.89
N LYS A 72 -1.99 1.28 1.54
CA LYS A 72 -0.94 0.52 0.85
C LYS A 72 -1.49 -0.77 0.21
N ASN A 73 -2.67 -1.22 0.61
CA ASN A 73 -3.25 -2.52 0.25
C ASN A 73 -4.57 -2.45 -0.57
N LYS A 74 -5.19 -1.27 -0.73
CA LYS A 74 -6.38 -0.99 -1.54
C LYS A 74 -5.96 -0.23 -2.80
N PRO A 75 -6.49 -0.58 -3.98
CA PRO A 75 -6.24 0.16 -5.21
C PRO A 75 -6.75 1.60 -5.03
N LYS A 76 -5.89 2.59 -5.29
CA LYS A 76 -6.31 4.00 -5.38
C LYS A 76 -7.30 4.13 -6.54
N PRO A 77 -8.46 4.81 -6.37
CA PRO A 77 -9.34 5.13 -7.49
C PRO A 77 -8.53 5.87 -8.57
N GLY A 78 -8.48 5.33 -9.79
CA GLY A 78 -7.69 5.86 -10.91
C GLY A 78 -6.31 5.22 -11.14
N LYS A 79 -5.92 4.17 -10.40
CA LYS A 79 -4.73 3.37 -10.73
C LYS A 79 -5.10 2.13 -11.56
N ILE A 80 -4.49 2.02 -12.74
CA ILE A 80 -4.64 0.89 -13.66
C ILE A 80 -4.12 -0.40 -13.02
N LEU A 81 -2.97 -0.35 -12.34
CA LEU A 81 -2.31 -1.51 -11.73
C LEU A 81 -1.56 -1.09 -10.47
N THR A 82 -1.57 -1.92 -9.44
CA THR A 82 -0.76 -1.74 -8.23
C THR A 82 0.25 -2.89 -8.10
N ILE A 83 1.50 -2.58 -7.77
CA ILE A 83 2.54 -3.59 -7.52
C ILE A 83 3.06 -3.40 -6.09
N THR A 84 2.98 -4.43 -5.27
CA THR A 84 3.46 -4.34 -3.88
C THR A 84 4.98 -4.11 -3.84
N PRO A 85 5.51 -3.51 -2.76
CA PRO A 85 6.96 -3.30 -2.62
C PRO A 85 7.76 -4.60 -2.77
N LEU A 86 7.28 -5.70 -2.18
CA LEU A 86 7.93 -7.00 -2.25
C LEU A 86 7.92 -7.56 -3.68
N ALA A 87 6.79 -7.48 -4.38
CA ALA A 87 6.72 -7.88 -5.78
C ALA A 87 7.68 -7.05 -6.65
N ALA A 88 7.71 -5.73 -6.44
CA ALA A 88 8.58 -4.84 -7.19
C ALA A 88 10.07 -5.17 -6.97
N GLU A 89 10.48 -5.43 -5.73
CA GLU A 89 11.83 -5.85 -5.39
C GLU A 89 12.20 -7.16 -6.10
N ARG A 90 11.31 -8.16 -6.04
CA ARG A 90 11.55 -9.45 -6.70
C ARG A 90 11.62 -9.32 -8.22
N ILE A 91 10.75 -8.53 -8.84
CA ILE A 91 10.79 -8.27 -10.28
C ILE A 91 12.13 -7.63 -10.67
N LYS A 92 12.57 -6.59 -9.96
CA LYS A 92 13.88 -5.95 -10.21
C LYS A 92 15.03 -6.94 -10.05
N SER A 93 14.98 -7.80 -9.03
CA SER A 93 15.98 -8.83 -8.81
C SER A 93 16.03 -9.86 -9.96
N ILE A 94 14.88 -10.26 -10.49
CA ILE A 94 14.79 -11.18 -11.64
C ILE A 94 15.32 -10.52 -12.90
N MET A 95 14.99 -9.24 -13.14
CA MET A 95 15.52 -8.49 -14.28
C MET A 95 17.04 -8.35 -14.19
N ALA A 96 17.57 -8.01 -13.01
CA ALA A 96 19.00 -7.88 -12.79
C ALA A 96 19.75 -9.21 -13.02
N SER A 97 19.22 -10.33 -12.51
CA SER A 97 19.87 -11.65 -12.70
C SER A 97 19.88 -12.11 -14.15
N LYS A 98 18.93 -11.64 -14.96
CA LYS A 98 18.86 -11.90 -16.41
C LYS A 98 19.61 -10.86 -17.26
N GLY A 99 20.25 -9.86 -16.66
CA GLY A 99 20.90 -8.77 -17.39
C GLY A 99 19.91 -7.84 -18.13
N MET A 100 18.66 -7.79 -17.68
CA MET A 100 17.53 -7.06 -18.28
C MET A 100 17.18 -5.80 -17.48
N SER A 101 18.15 -5.17 -16.81
CA SER A 101 17.91 -3.99 -15.97
C SER A 101 17.37 -2.77 -16.74
N ASP A 102 17.53 -2.75 -18.07
CA ASP A 102 17.00 -1.72 -18.98
C ASP A 102 15.62 -2.07 -19.57
N TYR A 103 15.07 -3.24 -19.25
CA TYR A 103 13.75 -3.67 -19.72
C TYR A 103 12.63 -3.05 -18.85
N SER A 104 11.40 -3.21 -19.30
CA SER A 104 10.18 -2.92 -18.56
C SER A 104 9.40 -4.21 -18.34
N LEU A 105 8.64 -4.29 -17.25
CA LEU A 105 7.70 -5.40 -17.04
C LEU A 105 6.56 -5.27 -18.06
N LYS A 106 6.26 -6.31 -18.83
CA LYS A 106 5.06 -6.40 -19.65
C LYS A 106 4.00 -7.18 -18.89
N PHE A 107 2.82 -6.59 -18.73
CA PHE A 107 1.69 -7.20 -18.02
C PHE A 107 0.42 -7.10 -18.83
N GLY A 108 -0.32 -8.21 -18.91
CA GLY A 108 -1.58 -8.25 -19.62
C GLY A 108 -2.39 -9.51 -19.37
N ILE A 109 -3.49 -9.65 -20.11
CA ILE A 109 -4.36 -10.83 -20.09
C ILE A 109 -4.20 -11.55 -21.42
N VAL A 110 -3.84 -12.84 -21.36
CA VAL A 110 -3.76 -13.74 -22.53
C VAL A 110 -5.14 -14.20 -22.94
N SER A 111 -5.94 -14.63 -21.96
CA SER A 111 -7.29 -15.12 -22.19
C SER A 111 -8.22 -14.76 -21.04
N ALA A 112 -9.47 -14.46 -21.37
CA ALA A 112 -10.56 -14.25 -20.44
C ALA A 112 -11.61 -15.34 -20.69
N GLY A 113 -11.76 -16.24 -19.73
CA GLY A 113 -12.85 -17.21 -19.70
C GLY A 113 -14.07 -16.67 -18.94
N CYS A 114 -15.15 -17.46 -18.90
CA CYS A 114 -16.41 -17.08 -18.23
C CYS A 114 -16.27 -16.75 -16.73
N ALA A 115 -15.21 -17.25 -16.08
CA ALA A 115 -14.96 -17.05 -14.64
C ALA A 115 -13.47 -16.82 -14.27
N THR A 116 -12.54 -16.83 -15.22
CA THR A 116 -11.10 -16.79 -14.92
C THR A 116 -10.34 -15.98 -15.97
N TYR A 117 -9.39 -15.16 -15.53
CA TYR A 117 -8.39 -14.55 -16.40
C TYR A 117 -7.07 -15.31 -16.33
N VAL A 118 -6.43 -15.48 -17.49
CA VAL A 118 -5.04 -15.93 -17.58
C VAL A 118 -4.17 -14.72 -17.84
N TYR A 119 -3.25 -14.46 -16.91
CA TYR A 119 -2.35 -13.31 -16.98
C TYR A 119 -1.03 -13.70 -17.64
N ASP A 120 -0.41 -12.71 -18.29
CA ASP A 120 0.95 -12.81 -18.81
C ASP A 120 1.86 -11.80 -18.10
N MET A 121 3.08 -12.25 -17.81
CA MET A 121 4.15 -11.42 -17.25
C MET A 121 5.45 -11.73 -18.00
N ASP A 122 5.95 -10.75 -18.73
CA ASP A 122 7.21 -10.85 -19.46
C ASP A 122 8.06 -9.58 -19.31
N PHE A 123 9.23 -9.52 -19.94
CA PHE A 123 10.10 -8.35 -19.97
C PHE A 123 10.34 -7.87 -21.39
N GLU A 124 10.08 -6.59 -21.64
CA GLU A 124 10.19 -5.99 -22.98
C GLU A 124 10.97 -4.66 -22.91
N LYS A 125 11.82 -4.38 -23.91
CA LYS A 125 12.61 -3.13 -23.93
C LYS A 125 11.78 -1.92 -24.33
N LYS A 126 10.84 -2.09 -25.26
CA LYS A 126 10.10 -0.97 -25.87
C LYS A 126 8.64 -1.33 -26.01
N PRO A 127 7.72 -0.39 -25.70
CA PRO A 127 6.31 -0.58 -26.01
C PRO A 127 6.07 -0.50 -27.52
N THR A 128 4.98 -1.11 -27.95
CA THR A 128 4.37 -0.96 -29.28
C THR A 128 3.32 0.15 -29.27
N ASN A 129 2.79 0.51 -30.45
CA ASN A 129 1.79 1.56 -30.60
C ASN A 129 0.46 1.25 -29.88
N ASP A 130 0.15 -0.04 -29.68
CA ASP A 130 -1.07 -0.52 -29.02
C ASP A 130 -0.88 -0.78 -27.53
N GLU A 131 0.25 -0.34 -26.97
CA GLU A 131 0.59 -0.46 -25.56
C GLU A 131 0.73 0.93 -24.93
N ILE A 132 0.61 0.97 -23.60
CA ILE A 132 0.94 2.14 -22.79
C ILE A 132 2.02 1.75 -21.78
N VAL A 133 2.76 2.75 -21.32
CA VAL A 133 3.72 2.59 -20.23
C VAL A 133 3.22 3.35 -19.02
N ILE A 134 3.16 2.66 -17.88
CA ILE A 134 2.92 3.28 -16.57
C ILE A 134 4.15 3.08 -15.69
N GLU A 135 4.27 3.90 -14.65
CA GLU A 135 5.26 3.70 -13.60
C GLU A 135 4.58 3.31 -12.30
N GLU A 136 5.00 2.19 -11.72
CA GLU A 136 4.48 1.70 -10.45
C GLU A 136 5.60 1.10 -9.59
N SER A 137 5.70 1.52 -8.33
CA SER A 137 6.73 1.06 -7.39
C SER A 137 8.18 1.13 -7.94
N GLY A 138 8.43 2.16 -8.78
CA GLY A 138 9.71 2.38 -9.46
C GLY A 138 10.04 1.34 -10.52
N LEU A 139 9.03 0.69 -11.10
CA LEU A 139 9.11 -0.14 -12.30
C LEU A 139 8.37 0.55 -13.43
N LYS A 140 8.91 0.44 -14.64
CA LYS A 140 8.15 0.71 -15.86
C LYS A 140 7.35 -0.54 -16.20
N VAL A 141 6.06 -0.36 -16.46
CA VAL A 141 5.14 -1.44 -16.81
C VAL A 141 4.48 -1.15 -18.15
N ILE A 142 4.68 -2.03 -19.11
CA ILE A 142 4.05 -2.01 -20.44
C ILE A 142 2.74 -2.80 -20.36
N ILE A 143 1.65 -2.19 -20.80
CA ILE A 143 0.31 -2.77 -20.76
C ILE A 143 -0.34 -2.62 -22.14
N ALA A 144 -0.88 -3.70 -22.68
CA ALA A 144 -1.68 -3.63 -23.91
C ALA A 144 -2.98 -2.85 -23.67
N LYS A 145 -3.30 -1.87 -24.53
CA LYS A 145 -4.50 -1.02 -24.40
C LYS A 145 -5.78 -1.83 -24.27
N LYS A 146 -5.89 -2.95 -24.99
CA LYS A 146 -7.02 -3.89 -24.93
C LYS A 146 -7.25 -4.52 -23.55
N SER A 147 -6.18 -4.64 -22.74
CA SER A 147 -6.25 -5.26 -21.42
C SER A 147 -6.61 -4.26 -20.32
N LEU A 148 -6.50 -2.95 -20.57
CA LEU A 148 -6.77 -1.89 -19.58
C LEU A 148 -8.10 -2.06 -18.83
N PRO A 149 -9.26 -2.21 -19.48
CA PRO A 149 -10.53 -2.33 -18.76
C PRO A 149 -10.65 -3.63 -17.97
N LEU A 150 -9.83 -4.64 -18.27
CA LEU A 150 -9.87 -5.94 -17.62
C LEU A 150 -8.90 -6.05 -16.43
N ILE A 151 -7.87 -5.20 -16.41
CA ILE A 151 -6.87 -5.16 -15.35
C ILE A 151 -7.01 -3.96 -14.43
N GLU A 152 -7.97 -3.07 -14.68
CA GLU A 152 -8.15 -1.90 -13.85
C GLU A 152 -8.38 -2.29 -12.39
N GLY A 153 -7.55 -1.76 -11.49
CA GLY A 153 -7.56 -2.11 -10.07
C GLY A 153 -6.86 -3.44 -9.73
N CYS A 154 -6.22 -4.12 -10.68
CA CYS A 154 -5.39 -5.28 -10.40
C CYS A 154 -4.26 -4.95 -9.43
N ARG A 155 -3.88 -5.96 -8.65
CA ARG A 155 -2.75 -5.93 -7.75
C ARG A 155 -1.84 -7.12 -7.98
N ILE A 156 -0.55 -6.87 -8.16
CA ILE A 156 0.50 -7.89 -8.23
C ILE A 156 1.24 -7.90 -6.88
N ASP A 157 1.25 -9.05 -6.24
CA ASP A 157 2.02 -9.33 -5.02
C ASP A 157 2.98 -10.51 -5.24
N TYR A 158 3.92 -10.70 -4.32
CA TYR A 158 4.82 -11.85 -4.31
C TYR A 158 4.72 -12.56 -2.96
N ILE A 159 4.43 -13.85 -3.01
CA ILE A 159 4.24 -14.69 -1.83
C ILE A 159 5.49 -15.53 -1.63
N GLU A 160 6.26 -15.24 -0.59
CA GLU A 160 7.55 -15.90 -0.36
C GLU A 160 7.41 -17.40 -0.06
N SER A 161 6.33 -17.80 0.60
CA SER A 161 6.08 -19.21 0.94
C SER A 161 5.85 -20.08 -0.29
N SER A 162 5.16 -19.56 -1.31
CA SER A 162 4.96 -20.26 -2.59
C SER A 162 6.02 -19.91 -3.64
N ARG A 163 6.91 -18.95 -3.35
CA ARG A 163 7.88 -18.37 -4.29
C ARG A 163 7.24 -17.97 -5.62
N GLY A 164 6.05 -17.38 -5.56
CA GLY A 164 5.24 -17.07 -6.74
C GLY A 164 4.61 -15.69 -6.68
N PHE A 165 4.28 -15.16 -7.86
CA PHE A 165 3.47 -13.95 -7.98
C PHE A 165 1.99 -14.29 -7.81
N LYS A 166 1.29 -13.48 -7.01
CA LYS A 166 -0.15 -13.54 -6.83
C LYS A 166 -0.77 -12.31 -7.47
N ILE A 167 -1.81 -12.52 -8.28
CA ILE A 167 -2.54 -11.45 -8.94
C ILE A 167 -3.95 -11.43 -8.37
N GLU A 168 -4.35 -10.29 -7.82
CA GLU A 168 -5.70 -10.03 -7.35
C GLU A 168 -6.36 -9.07 -8.32
N ASN A 169 -7.47 -9.47 -8.91
CA ASN A 169 -8.17 -8.67 -9.91
C ASN A 169 -9.61 -8.42 -9.46
N PRO A 170 -10.02 -7.16 -9.19
CA PRO A 170 -11.39 -6.86 -8.77
C PRO A 170 -12.43 -7.15 -9.86
N ASN A 171 -11.99 -7.30 -11.12
CA ASN A 171 -12.86 -7.61 -12.25
C ASN A 171 -13.16 -9.12 -12.38
N THR A 172 -12.54 -9.99 -11.57
CA THR A 172 -12.97 -11.39 -11.49
C THR A 172 -14.18 -11.50 -10.58
N LYS A 173 -15.33 -11.93 -11.11
CA LYS A 173 -16.40 -12.42 -10.25
C LYS A 173 -15.94 -13.77 -9.70
N SER A 174 -15.55 -13.81 -8.42
CA SER A 174 -15.55 -15.08 -7.69
C SER A 174 -16.96 -15.64 -7.79
N GLY A 175 -17.13 -16.73 -8.55
CA GLY A 175 -18.33 -17.55 -8.45
C GLY A 175 -18.47 -18.01 -7.00
N ASN A 176 -19.64 -17.76 -6.42
CA ASN A 176 -20.05 -18.32 -5.13
C ASN A 176 -19.90 -19.84 -5.10
#